data_AF-A0AAW2MM54-F1
#
_entry.id   AF-A0AAW2MM54-F1
#
_cell.length_a   1.000
_cell.length_b   1.000
_cell.length_c   1.000
_cell.angle_alpha   90.00
_cell.angle_beta   90.00
_cell.angle_gamma   90.00
#
_symmetry.space_group_name_H-M   'P 1'
#
loop_
_entity.id
_entity.type
_entity.pdbx_description
1 polymer ?
#
loop_
_entity_poly.entity_id
_entity_poly.type
_entity_poly.pdbx_seq_one_letter_code
_entity_poly.pdbx_strand_id
1 'polypeptide(L)'
;MDPQSEVRVSENRELDGLSEVRNGNVSGRIEAFNGLAEGHNFSGVLKSKRVHHADVPALKISELTKLGNLESASSHSLFSTVNRILDECVEKSNQDIPQRVASVLKLVVQEIEQRVTKQADNMRKQSNMYKSREDRYHTKIRALETLATGTTEENEVVMNQLQQMKIEKTKIEEKKKLEEQDLIKLRKEKVICESFNLQGLIDAAQNYHSVLEENRKLYNEVQDLKGNIRVYCRIRPFLSGQNGRQTTIQYIGDNGELVVLNPSKPGKESHRLFKFNKVFGPAATQEDVFRDTQPLIRSVLDGYNVCIFAYGQTGSGKTYTMSGPNASSVADWGVNYRALNDLFNISQKRHGSIAYEIGVQMVEIYNEQVRDLLCPDSSQKRYPSESSADLIF
;
A
#
# COMPACT_ATOMS: atom_id res chain seq x y z
N MET A 1 23.24 16.23 29.16
CA MET A 1 22.17 17.12 28.73
C MET A 1 21.17 16.27 27.98
N ASP A 2 20.17 15.77 28.71
CA ASP A 2 18.81 15.77 28.16
C ASP A 2 18.27 17.21 28.37
N PRO A 3 17.21 17.70 27.68
CA PRO A 3 15.91 17.03 27.86
C PRO A 3 14.78 17.26 26.82
N GLN A 4 13.72 16.45 27.01
CA GLN A 4 12.26 16.70 26.79
C GLN A 4 11.68 16.50 25.38
N SER A 5 10.53 15.84 25.19
CA SER A 5 9.46 15.38 26.10
C SER A 5 8.62 14.31 25.36
N GLU A 6 8.32 13.14 25.96
CA GLU A 6 7.16 12.85 26.84
C GLU A 6 5.82 12.84 26.04
N VAL A 7 4.89 11.88 26.10
CA VAL A 7 4.30 11.15 27.24
C VAL A 7 3.55 9.87 26.76
N ARG A 8 3.66 8.83 27.62
CA ARG A 8 2.80 7.67 27.99
C ARG A 8 1.37 7.58 27.40
N VAL A 9 0.71 6.41 27.29
CA VAL A 9 0.07 5.67 28.41
C VAL A 9 -0.45 4.28 27.98
N SER A 10 -0.07 3.29 28.80
CA SER A 10 -0.64 1.97 29.20
C SER A 10 -1.58 1.13 28.31
N GLU A 11 -1.16 -0.11 28.12
CA GLU A 11 -2.00 -1.31 28.03
C GLU A 11 -2.79 -1.57 29.32
N ASN A 12 -4.04 -2.02 29.19
CA ASN A 12 -4.69 -2.87 30.18
C ASN A 12 -5.53 -3.94 29.45
N ARG A 13 -5.22 -5.19 29.79
CA ARG A 13 -6.05 -6.38 29.56
C ARG A 13 -7.16 -6.42 30.61
N GLU A 14 -8.33 -6.94 30.27
CA GLU A 14 -9.27 -7.70 31.14
C GLU A 14 -10.44 -8.19 30.25
N LEU A 15 -10.58 -9.50 30.01
CA LEU A 15 -11.36 -10.52 30.75
C LEU A 15 -12.77 -10.74 30.17
N ASP A 16 -12.93 -11.89 29.52
CA ASP A 16 -14.20 -12.56 29.23
C ASP A 16 -14.75 -13.20 30.51
N GLY A 17 -16.06 -13.08 30.77
CA GLY A 17 -16.74 -13.84 31.81
C GLY A 17 -18.14 -13.36 32.21
N LEU A 18 -19.17 -14.03 31.64
CA LEU A 18 -20.47 -14.41 32.23
C LEU A 18 -21.41 -13.37 32.88
N SER A 19 -22.65 -13.25 32.37
CA SER A 19 -23.89 -13.83 32.98
C SER A 19 -25.20 -13.08 32.61
N GLU A 20 -26.27 -13.86 32.59
CA GLU A 20 -27.69 -13.56 32.32
C GLU A 20 -28.29 -12.44 33.20
N VAL A 21 -29.33 -11.72 32.74
CA VAL A 21 -30.61 -11.50 33.45
C VAL A 21 -31.76 -11.11 32.47
N ARG A 22 -32.94 -11.66 32.79
CA ARG A 22 -34.29 -11.64 32.22
C ARG A 22 -35.09 -10.31 32.25
N ASN A 23 -36.25 -10.39 31.55
CA ASN A 23 -37.54 -9.64 31.65
C ASN A 23 -37.63 -8.29 30.90
N GLY A 24 -38.71 -7.92 30.20
CA GLY A 24 -40.01 -8.56 29.93
C GLY A 24 -40.92 -7.61 29.12
N ASN A 25 -41.87 -8.20 28.38
CA ASN A 25 -43.09 -7.72 27.69
C ASN A 25 -43.53 -6.24 27.80
N VAL A 26 -44.09 -5.69 26.71
CA VAL A 26 -45.53 -5.27 26.64
C VAL A 26 -46.09 -5.45 25.20
N SER A 27 -47.30 -6.00 25.17
CA SER A 27 -48.22 -6.35 24.08
C SER A 27 -48.94 -5.14 23.43
N GLY A 28 -49.42 -5.29 22.19
CA GLY A 28 -50.28 -4.31 21.52
C GLY A 28 -50.97 -4.85 20.27
N ARG A 29 -51.88 -5.80 20.47
CA ARG A 29 -52.79 -6.40 19.47
C ARG A 29 -53.88 -5.39 19.10
N ILE A 30 -54.01 -5.01 17.83
CA ILE A 30 -55.13 -4.18 17.32
C ILE A 30 -56.17 -5.13 16.70
N GLU A 31 -57.19 -5.47 17.49
CA GLU A 31 -58.49 -5.92 17.01
C GLU A 31 -59.44 -4.73 17.17
N ALA A 32 -59.99 -4.22 16.07
CA ALA A 32 -61.01 -3.17 16.08
C ALA A 32 -62.37 -3.75 15.65
N PHE A 33 -63.19 -3.96 16.68
CA PHE A 33 -64.64 -4.01 16.76
C PHE A 33 -65.43 -3.47 15.56
N ASN A 34 -66.25 -4.36 14.97
CA ASN A 34 -67.53 -4.02 14.34
C ASN A 34 -68.57 -3.75 15.45
N GLY A 35 -69.10 -2.53 15.50
CA GLY A 35 -70.14 -2.12 16.44
C GLY A 35 -71.36 -1.56 15.71
N LEU A 36 -72.42 -2.38 15.71
CA LEU A 36 -73.83 -2.05 15.94
C LEU A 36 -74.37 -0.70 15.40
N ALA A 37 -75.22 -0.80 14.38
CA ALA A 37 -76.25 0.18 14.06
C ALA A 37 -77.64 -0.48 14.17
N GLU A 38 -78.20 -0.50 15.37
CA GLU A 38 -79.65 -0.61 15.57
C GLU A 38 -80.23 0.82 15.59
N GLY A 39 -80.95 1.18 14.53
CA GLY A 39 -81.71 2.42 14.42
C GLY A 39 -83.19 2.09 14.25
N HIS A 40 -83.94 2.31 15.33
CA HIS A 40 -85.35 1.97 15.50
C HIS A 40 -86.29 2.53 14.41
N ASN A 41 -87.14 1.64 13.89
CA ASN A 41 -88.36 1.94 13.15
C ASN A 41 -89.39 2.64 14.06
N PHE A 42 -89.70 3.90 13.78
CA PHE A 42 -90.89 4.58 14.30
C PHE A 42 -92.04 4.44 13.28
N SER A 43 -92.86 3.39 13.42
CA SER A 43 -94.21 3.34 12.82
C SER A 43 -95.23 2.98 13.91
N GLY A 44 -95.42 3.91 14.84
CA GLY A 44 -96.39 3.82 15.91
C GLY A 44 -97.58 4.74 15.68
N VAL A 45 -98.76 4.12 15.58
CA VAL A 45 -100.01 4.60 16.18
C VAL A 45 -100.65 5.84 15.56
N LEU A 46 -101.57 5.61 14.61
CA LEU A 46 -102.84 6.34 14.52
C LEU A 46 -103.97 5.33 14.26
N LYS A 47 -104.43 4.69 15.35
CA LYS A 47 -105.76 4.06 15.40
C LYS A 47 -106.71 5.07 16.03
N SER A 48 -107.77 5.47 15.33
CA SER A 48 -108.92 6.13 15.96
C SER A 48 -110.25 5.58 15.45
N LYS A 49 -110.80 4.72 16.32
CA LYS A 49 -112.18 4.32 16.61
C LYS A 49 -113.30 5.29 16.18
N ARG A 50 -114.35 4.78 15.51
CA ARG A 50 -115.80 5.13 15.61
C ARG A 50 -116.58 3.88 15.14
N VAL A 51 -117.26 3.09 15.97
CA VAL A 51 -118.60 3.23 16.61
C VAL A 51 -119.72 3.57 15.60
N HIS A 52 -120.50 2.53 15.25
CA HIS A 52 -121.85 2.53 14.66
C HIS A 52 -122.90 2.96 15.71
N HIS A 53 -124.12 3.45 15.47
CA HIS A 53 -124.98 3.77 14.31
C HIS A 53 -126.03 4.79 14.82
N ALA A 54 -126.50 5.70 13.97
CA ALA A 54 -127.89 6.14 13.91
C ALA A 54 -128.11 6.85 12.56
N ASP A 55 -128.97 6.27 11.74
CA ASP A 55 -129.23 6.64 10.36
C ASP A 55 -130.06 7.92 10.23
N VAL A 56 -129.63 8.84 9.37
CA VAL A 56 -130.47 9.81 8.62
C VAL A 56 -129.75 10.12 7.29
N PRO A 57 -130.44 10.18 6.12
CA PRO A 57 -129.94 9.58 4.89
C PRO A 57 -128.92 10.39 4.08
N ALA A 58 -127.97 9.64 3.52
CA ALA A 58 -127.07 10.02 2.46
C ALA A 58 -127.86 10.42 1.20
N LEU A 59 -127.63 11.64 0.70
CA LEU A 59 -127.77 12.06 -0.72
C LEU A 59 -127.39 13.56 -0.81
N LYS A 60 -126.08 13.87 -0.84
CA LYS A 60 -125.45 15.11 -1.41
C LYS A 60 -123.96 15.34 -1.09
N ILE A 61 -123.25 14.42 -0.42
CA ILE A 61 -121.82 14.58 -0.09
C ILE A 61 -120.89 13.99 -1.19
N SER A 62 -121.44 13.29 -2.19
CA SER A 62 -120.68 12.59 -3.23
C SER A 62 -120.19 13.47 -4.40
N GLU A 63 -120.25 14.80 -4.31
CA GLU A 63 -119.70 15.71 -5.33
C GLU A 63 -118.44 16.49 -4.90
N LEU A 64 -117.98 16.36 -3.64
CA LEU A 64 -116.84 17.14 -3.11
C LEU A 64 -115.52 16.36 -2.92
N THR A 65 -115.45 15.11 -3.38
CA THR A 65 -114.24 14.27 -3.29
C THR A 65 -113.72 13.83 -4.66
N LYS A 66 -113.36 14.80 -5.53
CA LYS A 66 -112.36 14.55 -6.58
C LYS A 66 -110.95 14.72 -5.97
N LEU A 67 -110.47 13.67 -5.32
CA LEU A 67 -109.20 13.56 -4.58
C LEU A 67 -107.94 13.50 -5.49
N GLY A 68 -107.85 14.36 -6.52
CA GLY A 68 -106.70 14.43 -7.44
C GLY A 68 -105.91 15.75 -7.41
N ASN A 69 -106.46 16.81 -6.80
CA ASN A 69 -105.87 18.16 -6.82
C ASN A 69 -105.41 18.68 -5.44
N LEU A 70 -105.36 17.81 -4.41
CA LEU A 70 -104.94 18.24 -3.06
C LEU A 70 -103.48 17.89 -2.72
N GLU A 71 -102.87 16.85 -3.30
CA GLU A 71 -101.52 16.41 -2.92
C GLU A 71 -100.39 17.21 -3.61
N SER A 72 -100.66 17.84 -4.75
CA SER A 72 -99.69 18.66 -5.51
C SER A 72 -99.95 20.17 -5.41
N ALA A 73 -101.03 20.57 -4.73
CA ALA A 73 -101.36 21.97 -4.56
C ALA A 73 -100.41 22.61 -3.54
N SER A 74 -99.94 23.83 -3.86
CA SER A 74 -99.13 24.60 -2.91
C SER A 74 -99.91 24.82 -1.62
N SER A 75 -99.22 24.89 -0.48
CA SER A 75 -99.87 25.07 0.83
C SER A 75 -100.82 26.29 0.82
N HIS A 76 -100.42 27.37 0.16
CA HIS A 76 -101.23 28.57 -0.05
C HIS A 76 -102.53 28.29 -0.86
N SER A 77 -102.47 27.47 -1.91
CA SER A 77 -103.64 27.08 -2.71
C SER A 77 -104.61 26.16 -1.95
N LEU A 78 -104.10 25.37 -1.02
CA LEU A 78 -104.93 24.52 -0.14
C LEU A 78 -105.64 25.37 0.91
N PHE A 79 -104.93 26.28 1.57
CA PHE A 79 -105.51 27.19 2.56
C PHE A 79 -106.57 28.13 1.94
N SER A 80 -106.34 28.63 0.71
CA SER A 80 -107.33 29.45 -0.01
C SER A 80 -108.61 28.66 -0.33
N THR A 81 -108.48 27.38 -0.66
CA THR A 81 -109.63 26.50 -0.96
C THR A 81 -110.44 26.20 0.31
N VAL A 82 -109.78 25.98 1.45
CA VAL A 82 -110.42 25.77 2.75
C VAL A 82 -111.17 27.03 3.22
N ASN A 83 -110.58 28.21 3.05
CA ASN A 83 -111.24 29.47 3.38
C ASN A 83 -112.50 29.71 2.53
N ARG A 84 -112.46 29.38 1.23
CA ARG A 84 -113.62 29.46 0.32
C ARG A 84 -114.76 28.52 0.74
N ILE A 85 -114.44 27.31 1.20
CA ILE A 85 -115.43 26.33 1.70
C ILE A 85 -116.07 26.84 3.01
N LEU A 86 -115.27 27.47 3.89
CA LEU A 86 -115.79 28.07 5.12
C LEU A 86 -116.74 29.24 4.84
N ASP A 87 -116.47 30.06 3.81
CA ASP A 87 -117.37 31.14 3.36
C ASP A 87 -118.72 30.58 2.85
N GLU A 88 -118.69 29.51 2.06
CA GLU A 88 -119.88 28.83 1.54
C GLU A 88 -120.77 28.20 2.64
N CYS A 89 -120.17 27.78 3.76
CA CYS A 89 -120.90 27.25 4.91
C CYS A 89 -121.62 28.33 5.73
N VAL A 90 -121.15 29.57 5.71
CA VAL A 90 -121.76 30.69 6.46
C VAL A 90 -123.01 31.23 5.75
N GLU A 91 -123.05 31.19 4.41
CA GLU A 91 -124.17 31.71 3.63
C GLU A 91 -125.44 30.84 3.67
N LYS A 92 -125.33 29.54 4.01
CA LYS A 92 -126.44 28.57 3.88
C LYS A 92 -127.21 28.28 5.17
N SER A 93 -126.89 28.91 6.30
CA SER A 93 -127.52 28.60 7.60
C SER A 93 -128.13 29.83 8.29
N ASN A 94 -129.46 29.88 8.40
CA ASN A 94 -130.22 30.93 9.10
C ASN A 94 -130.27 30.76 10.64
N GLN A 95 -129.15 30.34 11.27
CA GLN A 95 -129.01 30.25 12.73
C GLN A 95 -127.70 30.92 13.19
N ASP A 96 -127.72 31.61 14.35
CA ASP A 96 -126.58 32.37 14.91
C ASP A 96 -125.38 31.49 15.35
N ILE A 97 -125.57 30.18 15.43
CA ILE A 97 -124.56 29.20 15.90
C ILE A 97 -123.45 28.97 14.82
N PRO A 98 -123.78 28.78 13.52
CA PRO A 98 -122.81 28.62 12.42
C PRO A 98 -121.74 29.72 12.22
N GLN A 99 -122.05 31.00 12.41
CA GLN A 99 -121.10 32.11 12.15
C GLN A 99 -119.91 32.12 13.13
N ARG A 100 -120.14 31.73 14.39
CA ARG A 100 -119.09 31.67 15.42
C ARG A 100 -118.08 30.56 15.13
N VAL A 101 -118.53 29.42 14.61
CA VAL A 101 -117.69 28.26 14.29
C VAL A 101 -116.79 28.53 13.07
N ALA A 102 -117.32 29.15 12.02
CA ALA A 102 -116.53 29.50 10.84
C ALA A 102 -115.43 30.53 11.14
N SER A 103 -115.71 31.49 12.02
CA SER A 103 -114.75 32.52 12.46
C SER A 103 -113.57 31.94 13.23
N VAL A 104 -113.83 30.98 14.13
CA VAL A 104 -112.77 30.26 14.87
C VAL A 104 -111.95 29.38 13.93
N LEU A 105 -112.58 28.69 12.98
CA LEU A 105 -111.89 27.87 11.98
C LEU A 105 -110.95 28.68 11.08
N LYS A 106 -111.34 29.90 10.67
CA LYS A 106 -110.46 30.81 9.92
C LYS A 106 -109.20 31.18 10.72
N LEU A 107 -109.35 31.51 12.01
CA LEU A 107 -108.21 31.79 12.88
C LEU A 107 -107.28 30.59 13.03
N VAL A 108 -107.84 29.38 13.14
CA VAL A 108 -107.05 28.14 13.18
C VAL A 108 -106.29 27.90 11.88
N VAL A 109 -106.94 28.10 10.72
CA VAL A 109 -106.30 27.95 9.40
C VAL A 109 -105.15 28.95 9.22
N GLN A 110 -105.35 30.20 9.64
CA GLN A 110 -104.32 31.25 9.56
C GLN A 110 -103.11 30.95 10.46
N GLU A 111 -103.34 30.45 11.66
CA GLU A 111 -102.29 30.00 12.58
C GLU A 111 -101.52 28.79 12.03
N ILE A 112 -102.22 27.84 11.37
CA ILE A 112 -101.58 26.70 10.70
C ILE A 112 -100.69 27.20 9.56
N GLU A 113 -101.17 28.13 8.73
CA GLU A 113 -100.40 28.70 7.63
C GLU A 113 -99.12 29.41 8.13
N GLN A 114 -99.22 30.19 9.21
CA GLN A 114 -98.06 30.83 9.85
C GLN A 114 -97.06 29.83 10.43
N ARG A 115 -97.53 28.75 11.05
CA ARG A 115 -96.65 27.69 11.58
C ARG A 115 -95.93 26.95 10.46
N VAL A 116 -96.62 26.65 9.37
CA VAL A 116 -96.04 25.98 8.20
C VAL A 116 -94.98 26.86 7.54
N THR A 117 -95.23 28.17 7.37
CA THR A 117 -94.21 29.10 6.83
C THR A 117 -93.01 29.23 7.75
N LYS A 118 -93.23 29.40 9.05
CA LYS A 118 -92.15 29.47 10.04
C LYS A 118 -91.29 28.20 10.07
N GLN A 119 -91.93 27.04 9.91
CA GLN A 119 -91.24 25.75 9.85
C GLN A 119 -90.42 25.62 8.55
N ALA A 120 -90.96 26.03 7.41
CA ALA A 120 -90.26 26.05 6.13
C ALA A 120 -89.03 26.97 6.17
N ASP A 121 -89.13 28.16 6.77
CA ASP A 121 -88.01 29.08 6.93
C ASP A 121 -86.91 28.51 7.84
N ASN A 122 -87.30 27.84 8.93
CA ASN A 122 -86.35 27.15 9.81
C ASN A 122 -85.61 26.02 9.08
N MET A 123 -86.32 25.21 8.30
CA MET A 123 -85.71 24.16 7.46
C MET A 123 -84.76 24.75 6.41
N ARG A 124 -85.12 25.89 5.80
CA ARG A 124 -84.26 26.56 4.82
C ARG A 124 -82.99 27.11 5.44
N LYS A 125 -83.08 27.71 6.64
CA LYS A 125 -81.90 28.15 7.41
C LYS A 125 -80.98 26.99 7.76
N GLN A 126 -81.54 25.85 8.20
CA GLN A 126 -80.76 24.65 8.46
C GLN A 126 -80.08 24.11 7.20
N SER A 127 -80.80 24.03 6.08
CA SER A 127 -80.25 23.57 4.80
C SER A 127 -79.07 24.43 4.33
N ASN A 128 -79.19 25.76 4.41
CA ASN A 128 -78.11 26.68 4.07
C ASN A 128 -76.89 26.53 4.99
N MET A 129 -77.11 26.31 6.29
CA MET A 129 -76.04 26.04 7.24
C MET A 129 -75.31 24.72 6.93
N TYR A 130 -76.04 23.66 6.59
CA TYR A 130 -75.43 22.38 6.20
C TYR A 130 -74.62 22.51 4.92
N LYS A 131 -75.14 23.20 3.91
CA LYS A 131 -74.44 23.45 2.65
C LYS A 131 -73.15 24.25 2.86
N SER A 132 -73.20 25.32 3.66
CA SER A 132 -71.99 26.08 4.03
C SER A 132 -70.95 25.24 4.80
N ARG A 133 -71.40 24.24 5.57
CA ARG A 133 -70.51 23.34 6.29
C ARG A 133 -69.89 22.29 5.37
N GLU A 134 -70.68 21.77 4.44
CA GLU A 134 -70.26 20.84 3.39
C GLU A 134 -69.20 21.47 2.46
N ASP A 135 -69.42 22.72 2.02
CA ASP A 135 -68.45 23.47 1.22
C ASP A 135 -67.11 23.68 1.96
N ARG A 136 -67.19 23.94 3.28
CA ARG A 136 -66.01 24.07 4.14
C ARG A 136 -65.24 22.75 4.29
N TYR A 137 -65.94 21.63 4.41
CA TYR A 137 -65.29 20.31 4.46
C TYR A 137 -64.69 19.92 3.11
N HIS A 138 -65.37 20.17 2.00
CA HIS A 138 -64.82 19.94 0.65
C HIS A 138 -63.52 20.72 0.41
N THR A 139 -63.48 21.98 0.83
CA THR A 139 -62.26 22.80 0.71
C THR A 139 -61.11 22.22 1.55
N LYS A 140 -61.39 21.75 2.77
CA LYS A 140 -60.39 21.11 3.62
C LYS A 140 -59.88 19.78 3.05
N ILE A 141 -60.77 18.96 2.50
CA ILE A 141 -60.41 17.68 1.87
C ILE A 141 -59.48 17.94 0.69
N ARG A 142 -59.84 18.87 -0.21
CA ARG A 142 -58.99 19.23 -1.35
C ARG A 142 -57.61 19.73 -0.94
N ALA A 143 -57.54 20.56 0.11
CA ALA A 143 -56.26 21.05 0.63
C ALA A 143 -55.38 19.91 1.17
N LEU A 144 -55.98 18.94 1.88
CA LEU A 144 -55.28 17.76 2.39
C LEU A 144 -54.83 16.83 1.26
N GLU A 145 -55.65 16.62 0.23
CA GLU A 145 -55.29 15.83 -0.95
C GLU A 145 -54.09 16.44 -1.68
N THR A 146 -54.08 17.76 -1.87
CA THR A 146 -52.97 18.48 -2.53
C THR A 146 -51.67 18.39 -1.73
N LEU A 147 -51.75 18.46 -0.40
CA LEU A 147 -50.59 18.28 0.48
C LEU A 147 -50.08 16.84 0.43
N ALA A 148 -50.98 15.85 0.46
CA ALA A 148 -50.61 14.44 0.36
C ALA A 148 -49.90 14.13 -0.97
N THR A 149 -50.42 14.61 -2.10
CA THR A 149 -49.80 14.40 -3.43
C THR A 149 -48.42 15.05 -3.53
N GLY A 150 -48.25 16.28 -3.02
CA GLY A 150 -46.94 16.94 -2.99
C GLY A 150 -45.91 16.14 -2.19
N THR A 151 -46.28 15.63 -1.01
CA THR A 151 -45.36 14.81 -0.20
C THR A 151 -45.02 13.46 -0.83
N THR A 152 -45.92 12.86 -1.62
CA THR A 152 -45.63 11.60 -2.32
C THR A 152 -44.64 11.79 -3.47
N GLU A 153 -44.78 12.87 -4.22
CA GLU A 153 -43.86 13.20 -5.33
C GLU A 153 -42.46 13.51 -4.81
N GLU A 154 -42.35 14.28 -3.72
CA GLU A 154 -41.06 14.55 -3.05
C GLU A 154 -40.39 13.25 -2.56
N ASN A 155 -41.16 12.35 -1.94
CA ASN A 155 -40.65 11.06 -1.49
C ASN A 155 -40.18 10.17 -2.66
N GLU A 156 -40.87 10.19 -3.80
CA GLU A 156 -40.50 9.42 -4.99
C GLU A 156 -39.17 9.92 -5.61
N VAL A 157 -38.99 11.24 -5.68
CA VAL A 157 -37.73 11.85 -6.16
C VAL A 157 -36.56 11.49 -5.24
N VAL A 158 -36.75 11.60 -3.91
CA VAL A 158 -35.72 11.24 -2.93
C VAL A 158 -35.36 9.75 -3.02
N MET A 159 -36.35 8.87 -3.21
CA MET A 159 -36.12 7.43 -3.36
C MET A 159 -35.33 7.10 -4.64
N ASN A 160 -35.65 7.75 -5.77
CA ASN A 160 -34.90 7.59 -7.01
C ASN A 160 -33.45 8.08 -6.87
N GLN A 161 -33.21 9.23 -6.24
CA GLN A 161 -31.86 9.75 -5.97
C GLN A 161 -31.06 8.81 -5.05
N LEU A 162 -31.69 8.27 -4.00
CA LEU A 162 -31.06 7.32 -3.10
C LEU A 162 -30.66 6.02 -3.81
N GLN A 163 -31.50 5.55 -4.73
CA GLN A 163 -31.21 4.35 -5.53
C GLN A 163 -30.04 4.60 -6.49
N GLN A 164 -29.97 5.78 -7.10
CA GLN A 164 -28.87 6.18 -7.97
C GLN A 164 -27.55 6.31 -7.20
N MET A 165 -27.57 6.96 -6.03
CA MET A 165 -26.41 7.03 -5.13
C MET A 165 -25.95 5.65 -4.65
N LYS A 166 -26.87 4.71 -4.38
CA LYS A 166 -26.51 3.34 -4.00
C LYS A 166 -25.74 2.63 -5.12
N ILE A 167 -26.19 2.76 -6.36
CA ILE A 167 -25.52 2.15 -7.53
C ILE A 167 -24.14 2.79 -7.76
N GLU A 168 -24.02 4.10 -7.64
CA GLU A 168 -22.73 4.77 -7.78
C GLU A 168 -21.77 4.39 -6.65
N LYS A 169 -22.25 4.30 -5.41
CA LYS A 169 -21.46 3.85 -4.27
C LYS A 169 -20.89 2.45 -4.51
N THR A 170 -21.71 1.49 -4.95
CA THR A 170 -21.23 0.12 -5.22
C THR A 170 -20.19 0.10 -6.34
N LYS A 171 -20.37 0.87 -7.41
CA LYS A 171 -19.38 0.99 -8.50
C LYS A 171 -18.06 1.57 -8.03
N ILE A 172 -18.09 2.59 -7.18
CA ILE A 172 -16.88 3.19 -6.59
C ILE A 172 -16.17 2.18 -5.69
N GLU A 173 -16.92 1.41 -4.92
CA GLU A 173 -16.40 0.42 -3.98
C GLU A 173 -15.75 -0.78 -4.70
N GLU A 174 -16.33 -1.23 -5.82
CA GLU A 174 -15.72 -2.22 -6.72
C GLU A 174 -14.45 -1.67 -7.40
N LYS A 175 -14.50 -0.43 -7.91
CA LYS A 175 -13.33 0.20 -8.53
C LYS A 175 -12.17 0.35 -7.56
N LYS A 176 -12.44 0.77 -6.31
CA LYS A 176 -11.42 0.85 -5.24
C LYS A 176 -10.78 -0.50 -4.95
N LYS A 177 -11.59 -1.57 -4.88
CA LYS A 177 -11.05 -2.94 -4.66
C LYS A 177 -10.13 -3.36 -5.79
N LEU A 178 -10.47 -3.06 -7.04
CA LEU A 178 -9.64 -3.38 -8.20
C LEU A 178 -8.32 -2.60 -8.18
N GLU A 179 -8.37 -1.29 -7.95
CA GLU A 179 -7.18 -0.43 -7.85
C GLU A 179 -6.25 -0.86 -6.72
N GLU A 180 -6.80 -1.26 -5.57
CA GLU A 180 -6.02 -1.78 -4.45
C GLU A 180 -5.37 -3.14 -4.76
N GLN A 181 -6.08 -4.01 -5.49
CA GLN A 181 -5.54 -5.29 -5.93
C GLN A 181 -4.39 -5.12 -6.94
N ASP A 182 -4.51 -4.17 -7.88
CA ASP A 182 -3.47 -3.82 -8.84
C ASP A 182 -2.23 -3.21 -8.15
N LEU A 183 -2.43 -2.33 -7.16
CA LEU A 183 -1.35 -1.74 -6.40
C LEU A 183 -0.55 -2.80 -5.61
N ILE A 184 -1.25 -3.77 -5.01
CA ILE A 184 -0.63 -4.90 -4.31
C ILE A 184 0.18 -5.75 -5.28
N LYS A 185 -0.36 -6.03 -6.48
CA LYS A 185 0.34 -6.81 -7.51
C LYS A 185 1.61 -6.11 -7.98
N LEU A 186 1.52 -4.81 -8.28
CA LEU A 186 2.67 -4.01 -8.71
C LEU A 186 3.77 -3.94 -7.64
N ARG A 187 3.39 -3.78 -6.35
CA ARG A 187 4.36 -3.82 -5.24
C ARG A 187 5.06 -5.16 -5.14
N LYS A 188 4.33 -6.28 -5.28
CA LYS A 188 4.92 -7.63 -5.24
C LYS A 188 5.91 -7.83 -6.39
N GLU A 189 5.53 -7.47 -7.61
CA GLU A 189 6.40 -7.58 -8.79
C GLU A 189 7.67 -6.73 -8.64
N LYS A 190 7.55 -5.50 -8.13
CA LYS A 190 8.70 -4.62 -7.87
C LYS A 190 9.68 -5.23 -6.86
N VAL A 191 9.18 -5.74 -5.73
CA VAL A 191 10.01 -6.38 -4.69
C VAL A 191 10.71 -7.63 -5.24
N ILE A 192 10.02 -8.44 -6.05
CA ILE A 192 10.62 -9.62 -6.69
C ILE A 192 11.75 -9.21 -7.64
N CYS A 193 11.54 -8.18 -8.46
CA CYS A 193 12.54 -7.69 -9.39
C CYS A 193 13.79 -7.14 -8.68
N GLU A 194 13.60 -6.34 -7.63
CA GLU A 194 14.70 -5.80 -6.81
C GLU A 194 15.48 -6.92 -6.10
N SER A 195 14.78 -7.92 -5.55
CA SER A 195 15.40 -9.09 -4.92
C SER A 195 16.25 -9.91 -5.90
N PHE A 196 15.75 -10.13 -7.12
CA PHE A 196 16.47 -10.88 -8.15
C PHE A 196 17.75 -10.17 -8.60
N ASN A 197 17.70 -8.84 -8.75
CA ASN A 197 18.88 -8.04 -9.08
C ASN A 197 19.93 -8.07 -7.96
N LEU A 198 19.49 -8.03 -6.70
CA LEU A 198 20.39 -8.10 -5.54
C LEU A 198 21.04 -9.49 -5.43
N GLN A 199 20.28 -10.55 -5.67
CA GLN A 199 20.82 -11.92 -5.69
C GLN A 199 21.88 -12.07 -6.79
N GLY A 200 21.63 -11.55 -8.00
CA GLY A 200 22.61 -11.59 -9.09
C GLY A 200 23.92 -10.87 -8.75
N LEU A 201 23.85 -9.76 -7.99
CA LEU A 201 25.04 -9.05 -7.48
C LEU A 201 25.80 -9.86 -6.42
N ILE A 202 25.09 -10.52 -5.51
CA ILE A 202 25.68 -11.38 -4.48
C ILE A 202 26.38 -12.58 -5.12
N ASP A 203 25.70 -13.26 -6.05
CA ASP A 203 26.24 -14.41 -6.78
C ASP A 203 27.48 -14.00 -7.59
N ALA A 204 27.45 -12.83 -8.25
CA ALA A 204 28.59 -12.29 -8.96
C ALA A 204 29.78 -11.99 -8.02
N ALA A 205 29.54 -11.40 -6.85
CA ALA A 205 30.57 -11.12 -5.86
C ALA A 205 31.19 -12.41 -5.28
N GLN A 206 30.38 -13.42 -4.98
CA GLN A 206 30.84 -14.73 -4.51
C GLN A 206 31.67 -15.45 -5.58
N ASN A 207 31.18 -15.48 -6.82
CA ASN A 207 31.92 -16.06 -7.94
C ASN A 207 33.25 -15.34 -8.16
N TYR A 208 33.29 -14.01 -8.04
CA TYR A 208 34.52 -13.24 -8.14
C TYR A 208 35.53 -13.65 -7.05
N HIS A 209 35.10 -13.85 -5.81
CA HIS A 209 35.98 -14.31 -4.74
C HIS A 209 36.53 -15.72 -5.00
N SER A 210 35.68 -16.64 -5.46
CA SER A 210 36.09 -18.00 -5.85
C SER A 210 37.14 -17.97 -6.96
N VAL A 211 36.93 -17.15 -7.99
CA VAL A 211 37.89 -16.97 -9.11
C VAL A 211 39.21 -16.38 -8.61
N LEU A 212 39.20 -15.45 -7.66
CA LEU A 212 40.44 -14.92 -7.07
C LEU A 212 41.21 -16.00 -6.31
N GLU A 213 40.51 -16.86 -5.56
CA GLU A 213 41.13 -17.97 -4.83
C GLU A 213 41.72 -19.02 -5.77
N GLU A 214 41.00 -19.36 -6.85
CA GLU A 214 41.47 -20.27 -7.89
C GLU A 214 42.69 -19.69 -8.63
N ASN A 215 42.66 -18.41 -9.01
CA ASN A 215 43.80 -17.74 -9.62
C ASN A 215 45.04 -17.78 -8.70
N ARG A 216 44.85 -17.62 -7.38
CA ARG A 216 45.94 -17.76 -6.41
C ARG A 216 46.50 -19.19 -6.40
N LYS A 217 45.66 -20.21 -6.45
CA LYS A 217 46.09 -21.63 -6.50
C LYS A 217 46.88 -21.92 -7.77
N LEU A 218 46.32 -21.58 -8.93
CA LEU A 218 46.96 -21.78 -10.24
C LEU A 218 48.27 -21.02 -10.35
N TYR A 219 48.34 -19.80 -9.81
CA TYR A 219 49.56 -19.01 -9.81
C TYR A 219 50.70 -19.72 -9.08
N ASN A 220 50.42 -20.29 -7.89
CA ASN A 220 51.41 -21.02 -7.10
C ASN A 220 51.78 -22.36 -7.74
N GLU A 221 50.82 -23.08 -8.33
CA GLU A 221 51.10 -24.28 -9.12
C GLU A 221 52.06 -24.00 -10.28
N VAL A 222 51.87 -22.89 -11.00
CA VAL A 222 52.81 -22.45 -12.05
C VAL A 222 54.20 -22.15 -11.47
N GLN A 223 54.30 -21.61 -10.25
CA GLN A 223 55.60 -21.41 -9.61
C GLN A 223 56.28 -22.74 -9.25
N ASP A 224 55.53 -23.69 -8.70
CA ASP A 224 56.04 -25.00 -8.32
C ASP A 224 56.51 -25.81 -9.55
N LEU A 225 55.74 -25.75 -10.64
CA LEU A 225 56.10 -26.40 -11.92
C LEU A 225 57.38 -25.81 -12.55
N LYS A 226 57.64 -24.52 -12.33
CA LYS A 226 58.92 -23.89 -12.73
C LYS A 226 60.10 -24.31 -11.85
N GLY A 227 59.84 -25.00 -10.76
CA GLY A 227 60.81 -25.44 -9.77
C GLY A 227 60.95 -24.45 -8.62
N ASN A 228 61.03 -25.00 -7.40
CA ASN A 228 61.18 -24.26 -6.14
C ASN A 228 62.57 -23.64 -6.00
N ILE A 229 63.57 -24.22 -6.68
CA ILE A 229 64.93 -23.69 -6.76
C ILE A 229 65.21 -23.34 -8.22
N ARG A 230 65.56 -22.07 -8.45
CA ARG A 230 65.87 -21.54 -9.78
C ARG A 230 67.24 -20.90 -9.76
N VAL A 231 68.08 -21.28 -10.72
CA VAL A 231 69.43 -20.76 -10.87
C VAL A 231 69.49 -19.93 -12.14
N TYR A 232 69.80 -18.64 -11.99
CA TYR A 232 70.00 -17.72 -13.09
C TYR A 232 71.47 -17.34 -13.21
N CYS A 233 71.98 -17.30 -14.44
CA CYS A 233 73.30 -16.75 -14.73
C CYS A 233 73.12 -15.33 -15.29
N ARG A 234 73.83 -14.35 -14.73
CA ARG A 234 73.84 -12.98 -15.27
C ARG A 234 75.25 -12.57 -15.62
N ILE A 235 75.47 -12.26 -16.90
CA ILE A 235 76.75 -11.84 -17.43
C ILE A 235 76.76 -10.31 -17.44
N ARG A 236 77.66 -9.69 -16.68
CA ARG A 236 77.81 -8.22 -16.71
C ARG A 236 78.49 -7.76 -18.00
N PRO A 237 78.18 -6.56 -18.50
CA PRO A 237 78.96 -5.93 -19.58
C PRO A 237 80.38 -5.61 -19.14
N PHE A 238 81.28 -5.47 -20.10
CA PHE A 238 82.61 -4.91 -19.87
C PHE A 238 82.49 -3.46 -19.36
N LEU A 239 83.32 -3.11 -18.37
CA LEU A 239 83.36 -1.73 -17.86
C LEU A 239 84.15 -0.85 -18.83
N SER A 240 83.86 0.45 -18.83
CA SER A 240 84.64 1.47 -19.54
C SER A 240 86.13 1.32 -19.21
N GLY A 241 86.95 1.02 -20.22
CA GLY A 241 88.38 0.69 -20.04
C GLY A 241 88.73 -0.80 -20.19
N GLN A 242 87.75 -1.69 -20.35
CA GLN A 242 87.95 -3.12 -20.66
C GLN A 242 87.72 -3.45 -22.15
N ASN A 243 87.62 -2.43 -23.01
CA ASN A 243 87.16 -2.51 -24.41
C ASN A 243 88.06 -3.35 -25.35
N GLY A 244 89.21 -3.84 -24.88
CA GLY A 244 90.12 -4.73 -25.62
C GLY A 244 90.16 -6.18 -25.11
N ARG A 245 89.37 -6.54 -24.09
CA ARG A 245 89.35 -7.92 -23.56
C ARG A 245 88.39 -8.79 -24.37
N GLN A 246 88.88 -9.93 -24.85
CA GLN A 246 88.01 -10.96 -25.44
C GLN A 246 87.18 -11.64 -24.34
N THR A 247 85.90 -11.86 -24.64
CA THR A 247 85.02 -12.69 -23.80
C THR A 247 85.36 -14.16 -23.99
N THR A 248 85.30 -14.93 -22.91
CA THR A 248 85.34 -16.40 -22.97
C THR A 248 83.98 -17.00 -23.25
N ILE A 249 82.90 -16.21 -23.26
CA ILE A 249 81.55 -16.69 -23.55
C ILE A 249 81.38 -16.79 -25.05
N GLN A 250 81.03 -17.99 -25.53
CA GLN A 250 80.86 -18.26 -26.96
C GLN A 250 79.40 -18.33 -27.40
N TYR A 251 78.51 -18.81 -26.53
CA TYR A 251 77.11 -18.97 -26.85
C TYR A 251 76.25 -18.77 -25.61
N ILE A 252 75.14 -18.04 -25.78
CA ILE A 252 74.07 -17.85 -24.81
C ILE A 252 72.80 -18.33 -25.50
N GLY A 253 72.23 -19.43 -25.03
CA GLY A 253 70.99 -19.99 -25.55
C GLY A 253 69.76 -19.50 -24.80
N ASP A 254 68.65 -19.36 -25.52
CA ASP A 254 67.37 -18.93 -24.94
C ASP A 254 66.77 -19.96 -23.96
N ASN A 255 67.23 -21.22 -24.05
CA ASN A 255 66.88 -22.34 -23.18
C ASN A 255 67.73 -22.40 -21.88
N GLY A 256 68.54 -21.37 -21.60
CA GLY A 256 69.40 -21.32 -20.42
C GLY A 256 70.74 -22.04 -20.57
N GLU A 257 71.14 -22.42 -21.78
CA GLU A 257 72.46 -22.96 -22.08
C GLU A 257 73.52 -21.86 -22.20
N LEU A 258 74.69 -22.09 -21.61
CA LEU A 258 75.84 -21.19 -21.68
C LEU A 258 77.09 -21.99 -22.05
N VAL A 259 77.76 -21.60 -23.14
CA VAL A 259 79.04 -22.21 -23.56
C VAL A 259 80.18 -21.26 -23.26
N VAL A 260 81.12 -21.70 -22.45
CA VAL A 260 82.32 -20.95 -22.05
C VAL A 260 83.58 -21.64 -22.57
N LEU A 261 84.45 -20.87 -23.22
CA LEU A 261 85.79 -21.27 -23.62
C LEU A 261 86.74 -21.21 -22.43
N ASN A 262 87.42 -22.33 -22.18
CA ASN A 262 88.50 -22.46 -21.24
C ASN A 262 89.85 -22.42 -21.98
N PRO A 263 90.56 -21.28 -21.98
CA PRO A 263 91.82 -21.14 -22.69
C PRO A 263 92.95 -22.03 -22.11
N SER A 264 92.78 -22.56 -20.90
CA SER A 264 93.79 -23.41 -20.24
C SER A 264 93.70 -24.90 -20.60
N LYS A 265 92.69 -25.33 -21.38
CA LYS A 265 92.52 -26.73 -21.80
C LYS A 265 92.39 -26.83 -23.33
N PRO A 266 93.28 -27.56 -24.03
CA PRO A 266 93.16 -27.75 -25.48
C PRO A 266 92.12 -28.84 -25.85
N GLY A 267 91.61 -28.81 -27.08
CA GLY A 267 90.75 -29.87 -27.66
C GLY A 267 89.26 -29.76 -27.29
N LYS A 268 88.54 -30.90 -27.30
CA LYS A 268 87.08 -30.95 -26.98
C LYS A 268 86.73 -30.44 -25.57
N GLU A 269 87.67 -30.48 -24.62
CA GLU A 269 87.48 -29.94 -23.26
C GLU A 269 87.69 -28.42 -23.15
N SER A 270 88.07 -27.75 -24.25
CA SER A 270 88.18 -26.30 -24.28
C SER A 270 86.82 -25.63 -24.12
N HIS A 271 85.71 -26.30 -24.44
CA HIS A 271 84.36 -25.76 -24.29
C HIS A 271 83.65 -26.40 -23.11
N ARG A 272 83.09 -25.58 -22.21
CA ARG A 272 82.24 -26.04 -21.11
C ARG A 272 80.82 -25.55 -21.31
N LEU A 273 79.88 -26.50 -21.37
CA LEU A 273 78.45 -26.23 -21.37
C LEU A 273 77.93 -26.21 -19.94
N PHE A 274 77.23 -25.13 -19.58
CA PHE A 274 76.48 -25.00 -18.34
C PHE A 274 75.00 -24.82 -18.68
N LYS A 275 74.13 -25.37 -17.83
CA LYS A 275 72.68 -25.24 -17.96
C LYS A 275 72.10 -24.56 -16.73
N PHE A 276 71.34 -23.51 -16.98
CA PHE A 276 70.64 -22.70 -15.98
C PHE A 276 69.16 -22.65 -16.30
N ASN A 277 68.33 -22.13 -15.39
CA ASN A 277 66.94 -21.83 -15.72
C ASN A 277 66.85 -20.67 -16.73
N LYS A 278 67.81 -19.73 -16.68
CA LYS A 278 67.97 -18.64 -17.65
C LYS A 278 69.37 -18.05 -17.60
N VAL A 279 69.84 -17.55 -18.75
CA VAL A 279 71.09 -16.82 -18.87
C VAL A 279 70.81 -15.42 -19.38
N PHE A 280 71.10 -14.41 -18.57
CA PHE A 280 71.01 -13.00 -18.92
C PHE A 280 72.34 -12.53 -19.51
N GLY A 281 72.33 -12.15 -20.79
CA GLY A 281 73.50 -11.60 -21.46
C GLY A 281 73.86 -10.17 -21.00
N PRO A 282 75.00 -9.63 -21.47
CA PRO A 282 75.47 -8.29 -21.12
C PRO A 282 74.49 -7.14 -21.36
N ALA A 283 73.58 -7.29 -22.32
CA ALA A 283 72.57 -6.31 -22.68
C ALA A 283 71.31 -6.36 -21.79
N ALA A 284 71.17 -7.38 -20.94
CA ALA A 284 70.00 -7.55 -20.09
C ALA A 284 69.89 -6.45 -19.04
N THR A 285 68.74 -5.78 -19.03
CA THR A 285 68.46 -4.67 -18.13
C THR A 285 68.11 -5.15 -16.72
N GLN A 286 68.05 -4.22 -15.76
CA GLN A 286 67.55 -4.51 -14.41
C GLN A 286 66.09 -4.97 -14.44
N GLU A 287 65.30 -4.40 -15.36
CA GLU A 287 63.89 -4.76 -15.56
C GLU A 287 63.75 -6.18 -16.09
N ASP A 288 64.60 -6.61 -17.02
CA ASP A 288 64.55 -7.99 -17.56
C ASP A 288 64.83 -9.04 -16.47
N VAL A 289 65.77 -8.75 -15.56
CA VAL A 289 66.04 -9.61 -14.41
C VAL A 289 64.86 -9.61 -13.46
N PHE A 290 64.32 -8.43 -13.14
CA PHE A 290 63.19 -8.32 -12.23
C PHE A 290 61.95 -9.03 -12.75
N ARG A 291 61.60 -8.87 -14.04
CA ARG A 291 60.43 -9.51 -14.67
C ARG A 291 60.39 -11.03 -14.49
N ASP A 292 61.55 -11.68 -14.48
CA ASP A 292 61.65 -13.12 -14.26
C ASP A 292 61.60 -13.51 -12.77
N THR A 293 62.11 -12.66 -11.88
CA THR A 293 62.07 -12.89 -10.41
C THR A 293 60.75 -12.44 -9.75
N GLN A 294 60.04 -11.48 -10.36
CA GLN A 294 58.84 -10.86 -9.84
C GLN A 294 57.77 -11.88 -9.47
N PRO A 295 57.51 -12.93 -10.29
CA PRO A 295 56.48 -13.87 -9.93
C PRO A 295 56.77 -14.60 -8.63
N LEU A 296 58.03 -14.96 -8.41
CA LEU A 296 58.46 -15.60 -7.16
C LEU A 296 58.35 -14.62 -5.99
N ILE A 297 58.76 -13.37 -6.16
CA ILE A 297 58.66 -12.32 -5.12
C ILE A 297 57.20 -12.12 -4.70
N ARG A 298 56.26 -12.11 -5.64
CA ARG A 298 54.83 -11.91 -5.32
C ARG A 298 54.20 -13.06 -4.54
N SER A 299 54.77 -14.27 -4.58
CA SER A 299 54.28 -15.40 -3.78
C SER A 299 54.35 -15.16 -2.27
N VAL A 300 55.15 -14.19 -1.80
CA VAL A 300 55.13 -13.78 -0.37
C VAL A 300 53.77 -13.25 0.07
N LEU A 301 53.02 -12.63 -0.85
CA LEU A 301 51.67 -12.12 -0.57
C LEU A 301 50.65 -13.25 -0.39
N ASP A 302 50.98 -14.45 -0.86
CA ASP A 302 50.16 -15.66 -0.73
C ASP A 302 50.59 -16.50 0.49
N GLY A 303 51.59 -16.06 1.26
CA GLY A 303 52.07 -16.73 2.47
C GLY A 303 53.27 -17.65 2.27
N TYR A 304 54.01 -17.52 1.15
CA TYR A 304 55.21 -18.31 0.90
C TYR A 304 56.49 -17.58 1.29
N ASN A 305 57.47 -18.33 1.80
CA ASN A 305 58.81 -17.81 2.07
C ASN A 305 59.65 -17.81 0.78
N VAL A 306 60.29 -16.68 0.48
CA VAL A 306 61.07 -16.50 -0.74
C VAL A 306 62.47 -16.01 -0.38
N CYS A 307 63.49 -16.66 -0.97
CA CYS A 307 64.89 -16.28 -0.79
C CYS A 307 65.53 -16.03 -2.16
N ILE A 308 66.14 -14.85 -2.32
CA ILE A 308 66.91 -14.46 -3.51
C ILE A 308 68.33 -14.13 -3.06
N PHE A 309 69.29 -14.91 -3.55
CA PHE A 309 70.71 -14.69 -3.29
C PHE A 309 71.46 -14.37 -4.57
N ALA A 310 72.41 -13.43 -4.48
CA ALA A 310 73.34 -13.14 -5.56
C ALA A 310 74.71 -13.75 -5.25
N TYR A 311 75.20 -14.62 -6.13
CA TYR A 311 76.48 -15.32 -5.96
C TYR A 311 77.48 -14.94 -7.06
N GLY A 312 78.77 -14.92 -6.70
CA GLY A 312 79.87 -14.68 -7.63
C GLY A 312 81.05 -13.96 -6.98
N GLN A 313 82.17 -13.86 -7.69
CA GLN A 313 83.38 -13.16 -7.20
C GLN A 313 83.16 -11.64 -7.00
N THR A 314 84.10 -10.98 -6.33
CA THR A 314 84.12 -9.51 -6.25
C THR A 314 84.20 -8.89 -7.66
N GLY A 315 83.38 -7.89 -7.92
CA GLY A 315 83.28 -7.25 -9.24
C GLY A 315 82.43 -7.99 -10.29
N SER A 316 81.74 -9.09 -9.93
CA SER A 316 80.86 -9.82 -10.86
C SER A 316 79.50 -9.16 -11.10
N GLY A 317 79.09 -8.21 -10.26
CA GLY A 317 77.79 -7.51 -10.38
C GLY A 317 76.71 -7.93 -9.37
N LYS A 318 77.07 -8.56 -8.24
CA LYS A 318 76.12 -8.91 -7.17
C LYS A 318 75.33 -7.71 -6.65
N THR A 319 76.03 -6.68 -6.14
CA THR A 319 75.42 -5.44 -5.64
C THR A 319 74.67 -4.68 -6.74
N TYR A 320 75.21 -4.67 -7.96
CA TYR A 320 74.54 -4.09 -9.12
C TYR A 320 73.19 -4.78 -9.41
N THR A 321 73.11 -6.09 -9.23
CA THR A 321 71.87 -6.84 -9.47
C THR A 321 70.84 -6.61 -8.36
N MET A 322 71.26 -6.66 -7.10
CA MET A 322 70.35 -6.53 -5.97
C MET A 322 69.91 -5.09 -5.71
N SER A 323 70.84 -4.14 -5.67
CA SER A 323 70.55 -2.73 -5.36
C SER A 323 70.44 -1.86 -6.61
N GLY A 324 71.21 -2.16 -7.66
CA GLY A 324 71.30 -1.29 -8.84
C GLY A 324 72.44 -0.28 -8.78
N PRO A 325 72.83 0.33 -9.92
CA PRO A 325 73.90 1.31 -9.96
C PRO A 325 73.55 2.67 -9.35
N ASN A 326 72.28 3.06 -9.38
CA ASN A 326 71.83 4.34 -8.83
C ASN A 326 70.41 4.22 -8.25
N ALA A 327 70.26 4.46 -6.95
CA ALA A 327 68.96 4.43 -6.28
C ALA A 327 68.04 5.60 -6.71
N SER A 328 68.60 6.66 -7.30
CA SER A 328 67.86 7.86 -7.71
C SER A 328 67.07 7.67 -9.02
N SER A 329 67.37 6.62 -9.78
CA SER A 329 66.77 6.34 -11.10
C SER A 329 65.98 5.03 -11.04
N VAL A 330 64.68 5.10 -11.34
CA VAL A 330 63.79 3.92 -11.33
C VAL A 330 64.22 2.88 -12.37
N ALA A 331 64.82 3.31 -13.49
CA ALA A 331 65.35 2.40 -14.50
C ALA A 331 66.55 1.58 -13.97
N ASP A 332 67.31 2.16 -13.03
CA ASP A 332 68.51 1.56 -12.47
C ASP A 332 68.24 0.70 -11.24
N TRP A 333 67.05 0.79 -10.63
CA TRP A 333 66.69 -0.01 -9.47
C TRP A 333 66.97 -1.50 -9.68
N GLY A 334 67.72 -2.08 -8.75
CA GLY A 334 67.90 -3.52 -8.67
C GLY A 334 66.67 -4.24 -8.14
N VAL A 335 66.83 -5.56 -7.98
CA VAL A 335 65.76 -6.45 -7.52
C VAL A 335 65.14 -5.96 -6.20
N ASN A 336 65.94 -5.49 -5.24
CA ASN A 336 65.45 -5.08 -3.92
C ASN A 336 64.45 -3.92 -3.99
N TYR A 337 64.82 -2.81 -4.67
CA TYR A 337 63.96 -1.63 -4.75
C TYR A 337 62.72 -1.89 -5.60
N ARG A 338 62.86 -2.65 -6.70
CA ARG A 338 61.70 -3.05 -7.53
C ARG A 338 60.74 -3.96 -6.76
N ALA A 339 61.27 -4.91 -5.98
CA ALA A 339 60.47 -5.80 -5.15
C ALA A 339 59.65 -5.02 -4.12
N LEU A 340 60.31 -4.17 -3.33
CA LEU A 340 59.63 -3.36 -2.32
C LEU A 340 58.58 -2.45 -2.95
N ASN A 341 58.93 -1.74 -4.03
CA ASN A 341 57.98 -0.88 -4.74
C ASN A 341 56.77 -1.66 -5.27
N ASP A 342 56.97 -2.85 -5.85
CA ASP A 342 55.88 -3.70 -6.33
C ASP A 342 54.97 -4.18 -5.19
N LEU A 343 55.55 -4.63 -4.07
CA LEU A 343 54.80 -5.07 -2.88
C LEU A 343 53.98 -3.92 -2.27
N PHE A 344 54.56 -2.73 -2.12
CA PHE A 344 53.83 -1.55 -1.64
C PHE A 344 52.71 -1.14 -2.60
N ASN A 345 52.95 -1.17 -3.91
CA ASN A 345 51.92 -0.86 -4.91
C ASN A 345 50.76 -1.86 -4.87
N ILE A 346 51.03 -3.15 -4.69
CA ILE A 346 49.98 -4.17 -4.56
C ILE A 346 49.21 -3.97 -3.25
N SER A 347 49.92 -3.71 -2.15
CA SER A 347 49.31 -3.41 -0.85
C SER A 347 48.31 -2.25 -0.95
N GLN A 348 48.70 -1.13 -1.58
CA GLN A 348 47.81 0.01 -1.77
C GLN A 348 46.61 -0.31 -2.66
N LYS A 349 46.82 -1.03 -3.78
CA LYS A 349 45.74 -1.43 -4.70
C LYS A 349 44.71 -2.36 -4.04
N ARG A 350 45.12 -3.17 -3.07
CA ARG A 350 44.28 -4.18 -2.41
C ARG A 350 43.81 -3.76 -1.01
N HIS A 351 44.08 -2.54 -0.57
CA HIS A 351 43.77 -2.05 0.79
C HIS A 351 42.28 -2.14 1.15
N GLY A 352 41.36 -2.09 0.18
CA GLY A 352 39.92 -2.25 0.42
C GLY A 352 39.48 -3.70 0.73
N SER A 353 40.36 -4.69 0.52
CA SER A 353 40.04 -6.11 0.66
C SER A 353 40.99 -6.84 1.61
N ILE A 354 42.25 -6.42 1.71
CA ILE A 354 43.29 -7.08 2.52
C ILE A 354 44.10 -6.00 3.24
N ALA A 355 44.26 -6.15 4.55
CA ALA A 355 45.19 -5.36 5.36
C ALA A 355 46.58 -6.01 5.33
N TYR A 356 47.61 -5.24 4.98
CA TYR A 356 49.00 -5.70 4.94
C TYR A 356 49.84 -4.96 5.99
N GLU A 357 50.67 -5.70 6.71
CA GLU A 357 51.72 -5.16 7.57
C GLU A 357 53.08 -5.55 6.96
N ILE A 358 53.97 -4.57 6.77
CA ILE A 358 55.28 -4.79 6.13
C ILE A 358 56.37 -4.36 7.11
N GLY A 359 57.12 -5.35 7.61
CA GLY A 359 58.35 -5.15 8.39
C GLY A 359 59.60 -5.27 7.52
N VAL A 360 60.66 -4.55 7.88
CA VAL A 360 61.97 -4.63 7.19
C VAL A 360 63.07 -4.79 8.23
N GLN A 361 63.97 -5.74 7.98
CA GLN A 361 65.21 -5.93 8.73
C GLN A 361 66.38 -5.97 7.76
N MET A 362 67.50 -5.33 8.12
CA MET A 362 68.71 -5.34 7.31
C MET A 362 69.91 -5.76 8.17
N VAL A 363 70.53 -6.87 7.80
CA VAL A 363 71.56 -7.54 8.59
C VAL A 363 72.78 -7.84 7.73
N GLU A 364 73.96 -7.63 8.29
CA GLU A 364 75.25 -8.08 7.73
C GLU A 364 75.77 -9.28 8.51
N ILE A 365 76.25 -10.30 7.79
CA ILE A 365 76.98 -11.41 8.37
C ILE A 365 78.43 -11.30 7.88
N TYR A 366 79.35 -11.06 8.80
CA TYR A 366 80.78 -10.96 8.50
C TYR A 366 81.59 -11.77 9.51
N ASN A 367 82.36 -12.75 9.01
CA ASN A 367 83.17 -13.65 9.84
C ASN A 367 82.34 -14.30 10.97
N GLU A 368 81.19 -14.89 10.61
CA GLU A 368 80.22 -15.50 11.53
C GLU A 368 79.67 -14.56 12.61
N GLN A 369 79.80 -13.24 12.44
CA GLN A 369 79.20 -12.23 13.32
C GLN A 369 78.04 -11.54 12.63
N VAL A 370 76.93 -11.40 13.36
CA VAL A 370 75.71 -10.74 12.90
C VAL A 370 75.70 -9.28 13.36
N ARG A 371 75.53 -8.35 12.41
CA ARG A 371 75.45 -6.91 12.64
C ARG A 371 74.14 -6.36 12.09
N ASP A 372 73.37 -5.68 12.93
CA ASP A 372 72.18 -4.93 12.51
C ASP A 372 72.62 -3.63 11.81
N LEU A 373 72.20 -3.46 10.56
CA LEU A 373 72.55 -2.30 9.73
C LEU A 373 71.56 -1.13 9.90
N LEU A 374 70.43 -1.34 10.57
CA LEU A 374 69.45 -0.29 10.88
C LEU A 374 69.66 0.30 12.28
N CYS A 375 70.48 -0.35 13.11
CA CYS A 375 70.83 0.13 14.45
C CYS A 375 72.01 1.11 14.39
N PRO A 376 71.89 2.33 14.96
CA PRO A 376 73.02 3.26 15.06
C PRO A 376 74.16 2.66 15.89
N ASP A 377 75.41 2.95 15.51
CA ASP A 377 76.64 2.28 15.98
C ASP A 377 76.81 2.22 17.51
N SER A 378 76.14 3.10 18.28
CA SER A 378 76.20 3.14 19.74
C SER A 378 75.52 1.96 20.46
N SER A 379 74.76 1.11 19.75
CA SER A 379 73.96 0.02 20.35
C SER A 379 74.08 -1.32 19.62
N GLN A 380 75.17 -1.54 18.86
CA GLN A 380 75.41 -2.83 18.21
C GLN A 380 75.58 -3.96 19.22
N LYS A 381 74.51 -4.72 19.43
CA LYS A 381 74.57 -6.02 20.09
C LYS A 381 75.27 -6.99 19.14
N ARG A 382 76.45 -7.49 19.54
CA ARG A 382 77.06 -8.65 18.90
C ARG A 382 76.26 -9.87 19.35
N TYR A 383 75.58 -10.52 18.41
CA TYR A 383 74.90 -11.79 18.70
C TYR A 383 75.92 -12.92 18.54
N PRO A 384 76.29 -13.65 19.62
CA PRO A 384 77.09 -14.86 19.48
C PRO A 384 76.25 -15.97 18.84
N SER A 385 76.90 -16.85 18.08
CA SER A 385 76.32 -17.92 17.24
C SER A 385 75.57 -19.03 18.00
N GLU A 386 75.27 -18.87 19.30
CA GLU A 386 74.76 -19.95 20.17
C GLU A 386 73.38 -19.73 20.80
N SER A 387 72.65 -18.65 20.51
CA SER A 387 71.25 -18.53 20.99
C SER A 387 70.25 -18.82 19.87
N SER A 388 69.93 -20.10 19.70
CA SER A 388 68.99 -20.67 18.74
C SER A 388 67.50 -20.36 19.02
N ALA A 389 67.16 -19.27 19.70
CA ALA A 389 65.79 -19.01 20.15
C ALA A 389 65.13 -17.71 19.61
N ASP A 390 65.87 -16.68 19.20
CA ASP A 390 65.25 -15.35 18.94
C ASP A 390 65.47 -14.78 17.53
N LEU A 391 65.95 -15.57 16.57
CA LEU A 391 66.03 -15.16 15.17
C LEU A 391 64.95 -15.89 14.37
N ILE A 392 63.75 -15.33 14.33
CA ILE A 392 62.70 -15.74 13.40
C ILE A 392 63.02 -15.07 12.06
N PHE A 393 63.43 -15.89 11.08
CA PHE A 393 63.64 -15.50 9.67
C PHE A 393 62.33 -15.36 8.91
#